data_AF-A0A2E5S454-F1
#
_entry.id   AF-A0A2E5S454-F1
#
_cell.length_a   1.000
_cell.length_b   1.000
_cell.length_c   1.000
_cell.angle_alpha   90.00
_cell.angle_beta   90.00
_cell.angle_gamma   90.00
#
_symmetry.space_group_name_H-M   'P 1'
#
loop_
_entity.id
_entity.type
_entity.pdbx_description
1 polymer ?
#
loop_
_entity_poly.entity_id
_entity_poly.type
_entity_poly.pdbx_seq_one_letter_code
_entity_poly.pdbx_strand_id
1 'polypeptide(L)'
;MAGGQRMKRCEWPRTMNSISDPACPEVLDNSKGRKAMRMTAKRGSFAFLARLAYFSMCLFVLIALQAGNSVDASDSMDASSGEELFNNICSGCHALPNPSQMVPGGWTVTIRRMERYRRSQEMSPLSAAQMRAIRDFLERKE
;
A
#
# COMPACT_ATOMS: atom_id res chain seq x y z
N MET A 1 49.71 -1.02 7.01
CA MET A 1 48.72 -1.35 8.06
C MET A 1 47.45 -0.57 7.76
N ALA A 2 46.44 -1.24 7.20
CA ALA A 2 45.21 -0.61 6.72
C ALA A 2 44.21 -0.41 7.87
N GLY A 3 43.70 0.81 8.01
CA GLY A 3 42.67 1.17 8.99
C GLY A 3 41.27 0.80 8.48
N GLY A 4 40.60 -0.11 9.19
CA GLY A 4 39.18 -0.41 8.97
C GLY A 4 38.31 0.44 9.89
N GLN A 5 37.61 1.43 9.33
CA GLN A 5 36.60 2.18 10.06
C GLN A 5 35.32 1.34 10.21
N ARG A 6 34.98 1.08 11.47
CA ARG A 6 33.75 0.44 11.95
C ARG A 6 32.56 1.37 11.66
N MET A 7 31.69 1.01 10.72
CA MET A 7 30.46 1.74 10.45
C MET A 7 29.58 1.77 11.71
N LYS A 8 29.22 2.98 12.14
CA LYS A 8 28.30 3.20 13.25
C LYS A 8 26.88 2.90 12.77
N ARG A 9 26.20 2.06 13.54
CA ARG A 9 24.78 1.73 13.43
C ARG A 9 23.96 3.02 13.41
N CYS A 10 23.11 3.19 12.40
CA CYS A 10 22.12 4.27 12.37
C CYS A 10 21.16 4.06 13.55
N GLU A 11 21.31 4.90 14.56
CA GLU A 11 20.38 5.03 15.68
C GLU A 11 19.26 5.96 15.23
N TRP A 12 18.05 5.41 15.11
CA TRP A 12 16.87 6.19 14.73
C TRP A 12 16.43 7.08 15.89
N PRO A 13 16.27 8.40 15.71
CA PRO A 13 15.76 9.27 16.74
C PRO A 13 14.25 9.06 16.91
N ARG A 14 13.87 8.71 18.13
CA ARG A 14 12.49 8.51 18.60
C ARG A 14 11.88 9.85 19.01
N THR A 15 11.56 10.74 18.08
CA THR A 15 10.62 11.85 18.31
C THR A 15 10.02 12.34 16.99
N MET A 16 8.68 12.36 16.95
CA MET A 16 7.86 12.94 15.88
C MET A 16 8.10 14.44 15.69
N ASN A 17 7.62 14.93 14.53
CA ASN A 17 7.04 16.26 14.31
C ASN A 17 7.99 17.35 13.78
N SER A 18 8.24 17.34 12.47
CA SER A 18 8.32 18.59 11.67
C SER A 18 8.21 18.26 10.18
N ILE A 19 7.08 18.69 9.61
CA ILE A 19 6.91 18.92 8.18
C ILE A 19 7.72 20.17 7.87
N SER A 20 9.00 20.02 7.51
CA SER A 20 9.78 21.01 6.76
C SER A 20 11.22 20.50 6.66
N ASP A 21 11.59 19.92 5.51
CA ASP A 21 12.81 20.41 4.87
C ASP A 21 12.81 20.14 3.34
N PRO A 22 12.97 21.18 2.52
CA PRO A 22 12.97 21.12 1.07
C PRO A 22 14.41 21.03 0.52
N ALA A 23 14.69 20.01 -0.28
CA ALA A 23 15.94 19.96 -1.06
C ALA A 23 15.72 19.28 -2.41
N CYS A 24 15.07 19.98 -3.34
CA CYS A 24 15.25 19.74 -4.76
C CYS A 24 15.44 21.09 -5.47
N PRO A 25 16.48 21.25 -6.31
CA PRO A 25 16.70 22.50 -7.03
C PRO A 25 15.68 22.66 -8.15
N GLU A 26 14.99 23.80 -8.14
CA GLU A 26 14.00 24.21 -9.13
C GLU A 26 14.71 24.71 -10.39
N VAL A 27 14.47 24.02 -11.51
CA VAL A 27 14.97 24.37 -12.84
C VAL A 27 14.12 25.54 -13.37
N LEU A 28 14.79 26.65 -13.64
CA LEU A 28 14.26 27.82 -14.35
C LEU A 28 13.82 27.46 -15.79
N ASP A 29 12.57 27.76 -16.17
CA ASP A 29 12.19 27.94 -17.58
C ASP A 29 11.47 29.27 -17.80
N ASN A 30 12.03 30.01 -18.75
CA ASN A 30 11.70 31.34 -19.22
C ASN A 30 10.83 31.22 -20.48
N SER A 31 9.51 31.27 -20.32
CA SER A 31 8.56 31.31 -21.43
C SER A 31 7.87 32.67 -21.56
N LYS A 32 8.60 33.56 -22.24
CA LYS A 32 8.16 34.64 -23.15
C LYS A 32 6.64 34.82 -23.33
N GLY A 33 6.20 36.05 -23.10
CA GLY A 33 4.82 36.50 -23.24
C GLY A 33 4.17 36.22 -24.60
N ARG A 34 2.87 35.91 -24.55
CA ARG A 34 1.98 35.97 -25.70
C ARG A 34 0.66 36.65 -25.31
N LYS A 35 0.49 37.77 -26.02
CA LYS A 35 -0.65 38.65 -26.28
C LYS A 35 -2.05 38.12 -25.94
N ALA A 36 -2.84 39.04 -25.40
CA ALA A 36 -4.28 38.97 -25.22
C ALA A 36 -5.03 38.69 -26.53
N MET A 37 -6.01 37.78 -26.46
CA MET A 37 -7.08 37.66 -27.44
C MET A 37 -8.42 37.61 -26.71
N ARG A 38 -9.23 38.65 -26.93
CA ARG A 38 -10.64 38.72 -26.57
C ARG A 38 -11.41 37.71 -27.43
N MET A 39 -12.10 36.76 -26.81
CA MET A 39 -13.06 35.91 -27.51
C MET A 39 -14.48 36.37 -27.16
N THR A 40 -15.20 36.73 -28.20
CA THR A 40 -16.59 37.17 -28.21
C THR A 40 -17.53 36.00 -27.93
N ALA A 41 -18.54 36.29 -27.12
CA ALA A 41 -19.64 35.38 -26.78
C ALA A 41 -20.37 34.89 -28.04
N LYS A 42 -20.54 33.57 -28.16
CA LYS A 42 -21.48 32.97 -29.12
C LYS A 42 -22.39 31.97 -28.42
N ARG A 43 -23.67 32.30 -28.51
CA ARG A 43 -24.88 31.63 -28.04
C ARG A 43 -24.89 30.12 -28.35
N GLY A 44 -25.31 29.32 -27.36
CA GLY A 44 -25.63 27.90 -27.51
C GLY A 44 -25.57 27.06 -26.22
N SER A 45 -25.89 27.65 -25.06
CA SER A 45 -25.54 27.13 -23.73
C SER A 45 -26.74 26.54 -22.96
N PHE A 46 -27.36 25.48 -23.48
CA PHE A 46 -28.34 24.71 -22.69
C PHE A 46 -28.09 23.20 -22.76
N ALA A 47 -27.78 22.65 -23.95
CA ALA A 47 -27.45 21.23 -24.08
C ALA A 47 -26.07 20.84 -23.51
N PHE A 48 -25.11 21.78 -23.52
CA PHE A 48 -23.75 21.54 -23.03
C PHE A 48 -23.69 21.50 -21.49
N LEU A 49 -24.47 22.37 -20.83
CA LEU A 49 -24.58 22.41 -19.37
C LEU A 49 -25.28 21.15 -18.84
N ALA A 50 -26.31 20.66 -19.53
CA ALA A 50 -26.99 19.42 -19.17
C ALA A 50 -26.06 18.19 -19.25
N ARG A 51 -25.21 18.11 -20.28
CA ARG A 51 -24.21 17.02 -20.42
C ARG A 51 -23.11 17.10 -19.37
N LEU A 52 -22.63 18.29 -19.03
CA LEU A 52 -21.67 18.51 -17.95
C LEU A 52 -22.24 18.15 -16.58
N ALA A 53 -23.50 18.53 -16.31
CA ALA A 53 -24.20 18.19 -15.08
C ALA A 53 -24.42 16.67 -14.96
N TYR A 54 -24.83 16.01 -16.04
CA TYR A 54 -24.99 14.55 -16.06
C TYR A 54 -23.66 13.82 -15.86
N PHE A 55 -22.59 14.27 -16.53
CA PHE A 55 -21.26 13.70 -16.37
C PHE A 55 -20.74 13.89 -14.94
N SER A 56 -20.95 15.07 -14.35
CA SER A 56 -20.60 15.37 -12.96
C SER A 56 -21.39 14.51 -11.97
N MET A 57 -22.69 14.33 -12.19
CA MET A 57 -23.53 13.48 -11.35
C MET A 57 -23.14 12.00 -11.45
N CYS A 58 -22.92 11.47 -12.66
CA CYS A 58 -22.44 10.11 -12.86
C CYS A 58 -21.07 9.88 -12.20
N LEU A 59 -20.15 10.83 -12.34
CA LEU A 59 -18.84 10.76 -11.69
C LEU A 59 -18.97 10.73 -10.16
N PHE A 60 -19.86 11.55 -9.59
CA PHE A 60 -20.15 11.53 -8.14
C PHE A 60 -20.74 10.20 -7.68
N VAL A 61 -21.66 9.61 -8.44
CA VAL A 61 -22.25 8.29 -8.11
C VAL A 61 -21.21 7.18 -8.21
N LEU A 62 -20.32 7.22 -9.21
CA LEU A 62 -19.23 6.25 -9.35
C LEU A 62 -18.20 6.38 -8.22
N ILE A 63 -17.83 7.61 -7.85
CA ILE A 63 -16.92 7.87 -6.72
C ILE A 63 -17.57 7.44 -5.39
N ALA A 64 -18.86 7.71 -5.20
CA ALA A 64 -19.60 7.28 -4.01
C ALA A 64 -19.73 5.75 -3.92
N LEU A 65 -19.84 5.06 -5.06
CA LEU A 65 -19.85 3.60 -5.12
C LEU A 65 -18.48 3.00 -4.76
N GLN A 66 -17.38 3.69 -5.14
CA GLN A 66 -16.03 3.28 -4.77
C GLN A 66 -15.68 3.56 -3.30
N ALA A 67 -16.40 4.44 -2.60
CA ALA A 67 -16.19 4.69 -1.17
C ALA A 67 -16.54 3.49 -0.28
N GLY A 68 -17.24 2.47 -0.81
CA GLY A 68 -17.46 1.18 -0.15
C GLY A 68 -16.43 0.10 -0.51
N ASN A 69 -15.61 0.32 -1.52
CA ASN A 69 -14.51 -0.56 -1.92
C ASN A 69 -13.20 0.11 -1.53
N SER A 70 -12.79 -0.04 -0.26
CA SER A 70 -11.39 0.13 0.10
C SER A 70 -10.59 -0.91 -0.70
N VAL A 71 -10.11 -0.52 -1.88
CA VAL A 71 -9.03 -1.21 -2.58
C VAL A 71 -7.78 -1.00 -1.75
N ASP A 72 -7.66 -1.81 -0.70
CA ASP A 72 -6.40 -2.04 -0.03
C ASP A 72 -5.44 -2.56 -1.10
N ALA A 73 -4.47 -1.72 -1.47
CA ALA A 73 -3.42 -2.04 -2.40
C ALA A 73 -2.49 -3.10 -1.77
N SER A 74 -2.99 -4.34 -1.66
CA SER A 74 -2.22 -5.57 -1.48
C SER A 74 -3.02 -6.81 -1.88
N ASP A 75 -4.17 -6.67 -2.57
CA ASP A 75 -4.92 -7.79 -3.14
C ASP A 75 -4.32 -8.22 -4.48
N SER A 76 -3.01 -8.49 -4.49
CA SER A 76 -2.50 -9.44 -5.46
C SER A 76 -2.98 -10.80 -4.98
N MET A 77 -4.13 -11.24 -5.50
CA MET A 77 -4.46 -12.65 -5.58
C MET A 77 -3.43 -13.29 -6.52
N ASP A 78 -2.19 -13.44 -6.05
CA ASP A 78 -1.32 -14.46 -6.59
C ASP A 78 -1.98 -15.79 -6.24
N ALA A 79 -2.27 -16.61 -7.25
CA ALA A 79 -2.85 -17.95 -7.07
C ALA A 79 -1.82 -18.93 -6.43
N SER A 80 -0.98 -18.41 -5.54
CA SER A 80 0.02 -19.17 -4.81
C SER A 80 -0.67 -20.05 -3.79
N SER A 81 -0.15 -21.26 -3.62
CA SER A 81 -0.69 -22.20 -2.65
C SER A 81 -0.45 -21.67 -1.22
N GLY A 82 -1.25 -22.12 -0.26
CA GLY A 82 -1.02 -21.77 1.16
C GLY A 82 0.37 -22.17 1.66
N GLU A 83 0.95 -23.23 1.09
CA GLU A 83 2.33 -23.67 1.36
C GLU A 83 3.36 -22.67 0.82
N GLU A 84 3.19 -22.23 -0.43
CA GLU A 84 4.08 -21.25 -1.05
C GLU A 84 4.05 -19.92 -0.29
N LEU A 85 2.86 -19.45 0.07
CA LEU A 85 2.68 -18.27 0.92
C LEU A 85 3.36 -18.44 2.28
N PHE A 86 3.23 -19.61 2.92
CA PHE A 86 3.89 -19.90 4.18
C PHE A 86 5.42 -19.84 4.02
N ASN A 87 5.96 -20.49 2.99
CA ASN A 87 7.39 -20.51 2.74
C ASN A 87 7.95 -19.13 2.42
N ASN A 88 7.30 -18.36 1.55
CA ASN A 88 7.81 -17.07 1.10
C ASN A 88 7.66 -15.97 2.17
N ILE A 89 6.53 -15.95 2.88
CA ILE A 89 6.23 -14.90 3.85
C ILE A 89 6.85 -15.20 5.21
N CYS A 90 6.65 -16.41 5.73
CA CYS A 90 7.04 -16.73 7.11
C CYS A 90 8.55 -16.98 7.26
N SER A 91 9.27 -17.32 6.19
CA SER A 91 10.73 -17.50 6.24
C SER A 91 11.51 -16.18 6.17
N GLY A 92 10.84 -15.06 5.90
CA GLY A 92 11.48 -13.77 5.68
C GLY A 92 12.17 -13.17 6.91
N CYS A 93 11.91 -13.69 8.12
CA CYS A 93 12.50 -13.18 9.35
C CYS A 93 13.27 -14.23 10.18
N HIS A 94 12.87 -15.50 10.11
CA HIS A 94 13.51 -16.60 10.84
C HIS A 94 13.18 -17.95 10.19
N ALA A 95 13.82 -19.02 10.65
CA ALA A 95 13.53 -20.37 10.20
C ALA A 95 12.08 -20.77 10.50
N LEU A 96 11.46 -21.51 9.57
CA LEU A 96 10.08 -21.92 9.68
C LEU A 96 9.89 -22.98 10.77
N PRO A 97 8.87 -22.86 11.63
CA PRO A 97 8.49 -23.92 12.54
C PRO A 97 7.86 -25.09 11.76
N ASN A 98 7.94 -26.30 12.31
CA ASN A 98 7.31 -27.46 11.68
C ASN A 98 5.77 -27.38 11.85
N PRO A 99 4.98 -27.45 10.76
CA PRO A 99 3.51 -27.35 10.80
C PRO A 99 2.82 -28.31 11.77
N SER A 100 3.39 -29.49 11.99
CA SER A 100 2.82 -30.53 12.86
C SER A 100 2.97 -30.26 14.36
N GLN A 101 3.81 -29.30 14.76
CA GLN A 101 4.16 -29.03 16.17
C GLN A 101 3.07 -28.34 17.00
N MET A 102 2.06 -27.74 16.37
CA MET A 102 1.00 -27.00 17.07
C MET A 102 -0.29 -27.81 17.22
N VAL A 103 -1.06 -27.56 18.26
CA VAL A 103 -2.43 -28.08 18.40
C VAL A 103 -3.38 -27.40 17.39
N PRO A 104 -4.50 -28.05 17.01
CA PRO A 104 -5.51 -27.42 16.14
C PRO A 104 -5.93 -26.04 16.67
N GLY A 105 -6.05 -25.05 15.77
CA GLY A 105 -6.34 -23.65 16.11
C GLY A 105 -5.17 -22.86 16.71
N GLY A 106 -4.08 -23.52 17.14
CA GLY A 106 -2.86 -22.86 17.63
C GLY A 106 -2.22 -21.97 16.57
N TRP A 107 -2.25 -22.39 15.31
CA TRP A 107 -1.71 -21.62 14.18
C TRP A 107 -2.42 -20.29 13.95
N THR A 108 -3.74 -20.23 14.18
CA THR A 108 -4.50 -18.97 14.11
C THR A 108 -3.93 -17.91 15.05
N VAL A 109 -3.61 -18.30 16.29
CA VAL A 109 -3.03 -17.39 17.29
C VAL A 109 -1.62 -16.96 16.88
N THR A 110 -0.80 -17.89 16.40
CA THR A 110 0.57 -17.63 15.96
C THR A 110 0.62 -16.65 14.78
N ILE A 111 -0.15 -16.88 13.72
CA ILE A 111 -0.19 -16.01 12.54
C ILE A 111 -0.63 -14.59 12.94
N ARG A 112 -1.65 -14.46 13.79
CA ARG A 112 -2.11 -13.15 14.28
C ARG A 112 -1.02 -12.41 15.08
N ARG A 113 -0.25 -13.13 15.89
CA ARG A 113 0.88 -12.54 16.64
C ARG A 113 2.01 -12.12 15.68
N MET A 114 2.31 -12.93 14.68
CA MET A 114 3.28 -12.62 13.63
C MET A 114 2.87 -11.36 12.87
N GLU A 115 1.63 -11.27 12.42
CA GLU A 115 1.11 -10.09 11.70
C GLU A 115 1.19 -8.82 12.56
N ARG A 116 0.85 -8.91 13.85
CA ARG A 116 1.03 -7.78 14.77
C ARG A 116 2.50 -7.35 14.87
N TYR A 117 3.42 -8.30 14.92
CA TYR A 117 4.84 -8.01 14.94
C TYR A 117 5.32 -7.37 13.63
N ARG A 118 4.90 -7.88 12.47
CA ARG A 118 5.20 -7.30 11.15
C ARG A 118 4.77 -5.83 11.08
N ARG A 119 3.55 -5.52 11.51
CA ARG A 119 3.06 -4.13 11.59
C ARG A 119 3.91 -3.24 12.49
N SER A 120 4.37 -3.77 13.63
CA SER A 120 5.27 -3.03 14.54
C SER A 120 6.66 -2.78 13.95
N GLN A 121 7.03 -3.53 12.91
CA GLN A 121 8.27 -3.36 12.14
C GLN A 121 8.04 -2.61 10.82
N GLU A 122 6.89 -1.94 10.67
CA GLU A 122 6.52 -1.18 9.46
C GLU A 122 6.55 -2.02 8.17
N MET A 123 6.42 -3.34 8.29
CA MET A 123 6.34 -4.24 7.14
C MET A 123 4.93 -4.23 6.56
N SER A 124 4.82 -4.53 5.26
CA SER A 124 3.54 -4.68 4.59
C SER A 124 2.65 -5.70 5.31
N PRO A 125 1.40 -5.33 5.65
CA PRO A 125 0.47 -6.21 6.32
C PRO A 125 0.09 -7.36 5.41
N LEU A 126 -0.20 -8.51 6.02
CA LEU A 126 -0.81 -9.64 5.31
C LEU A 126 -2.26 -9.36 4.97
N SER A 127 -2.66 -9.66 3.73
CA SER A 127 -4.07 -9.61 3.34
C SER A 127 -4.88 -10.67 4.10
N ALA A 128 -6.18 -10.45 4.26
CA ALA A 128 -7.06 -11.41 4.92
C ALA A 128 -7.11 -12.77 4.19
N ALA A 129 -6.98 -12.75 2.86
CA ALA A 129 -6.93 -13.94 2.02
C ALA A 129 -5.61 -14.71 2.22
N GLN A 130 -4.46 -14.03 2.25
CA GLN A 130 -3.17 -14.65 2.53
C GLN A 130 -3.13 -15.30 3.91
N MET A 131 -3.61 -14.60 4.95
CA MET A 131 -3.68 -15.17 6.30
C MET A 131 -4.57 -16.41 6.37
N ARG A 132 -5.69 -16.44 5.63
CA ARG A 132 -6.56 -17.61 5.52
C ARG A 132 -5.84 -18.76 4.84
N ALA A 133 -5.25 -18.53 3.67
CA ALA A 133 -4.55 -19.57 2.91
C ALA A 133 -3.41 -20.23 3.71
N ILE A 134 -2.60 -19.41 4.41
CA ILE A 134 -1.51 -19.91 5.28
C ILE A 134 -2.08 -20.72 6.45
N ARG A 135 -3.11 -20.21 7.13
CA ARG A 135 -3.73 -20.93 8.26
C ARG A 135 -4.30 -22.27 7.79
N ASP A 136 -5.06 -22.26 6.70
CA ASP A 136 -5.71 -23.47 6.19
C ASP A 136 -4.66 -24.52 5.76
N PHE A 137 -3.50 -24.09 5.26
CA PHE A 137 -2.35 -24.99 5.02
C PHE A 137 -1.80 -25.58 6.32
N LEU A 138 -1.52 -24.76 7.33
CA LEU A 138 -0.93 -25.22 8.60
C LEU A 138 -1.87 -26.08 9.43
N GLU A 139 -3.18 -25.91 9.28
CA GLU A 139 -4.20 -26.71 9.98
C GLU A 139 -4.43 -28.08 9.35
N ARG A 140 -4.04 -28.31 8.08
CA ARG A 140 -4.14 -29.63 7.43
C ARG A 140 -3.15 -30.66 7.97
N LYS A 141 -2.10 -30.24 8.69
CA LYS A 141 -1.09 -31.11 9.33
C LYS A 141 -0.52 -32.19 8.40
N GLU A 142 -0.02 -31.78 7.23
CA GLU A 142 0.76 -32.66 6.36
C GLU A 142 2.22 -32.77 6.84
#